data_AF-A4XYW0-F1
#
_entry.id   AF-A4XYW0-F1
#
_cell.length_a   1.000
_cell.length_b   1.000
_cell.length_c   1.000
_cell.angle_alpha   90.00
_cell.angle_beta   90.00
_cell.angle_gamma   90.00
#
_symmetry.space_group_name_H-M   'P 1'
#
loop_
_entity.id
_entity.type
_entity.pdbx_description
1 polymer ?
#
loop_
_entity_poly.entity_id
_entity_poly.type
_entity_poly.pdbx_seq_one_letter_code
_entity_poly.pdbx_strand_id
1 'polypeptide(L)'
;MHGHYQGRAPMPHYLHASYVLLLSALMFPAYATETDCSAQALHRPLVNDLFSRGDYEGAIARLEQVKHRQDACRPETLDADWYWLRSDLSLAYLKAGRVQDCIVLLGRLVNNPASHQNIRQNLENEHRLQRALETNQQLCETAHEARLSAYQATPCPRTLSGALASVATTTGHCLALLPAAGAGNCPQLVEWQHGKPLRQLSPPKTDTDSPLADTSRCCSIQALRLAEEDGQYRLRLLGEGRDCYGGSAYDLIDTLYLLQDDELILEQDFSLTH
;
A
#
# COMPACT_ATOMS: atom_id res chain seq x y z
N MET A 1 -28.62 46.80 -66.13
CA MET A 1 -28.15 46.30 -67.43
C MET A 1 -27.04 45.28 -67.13
N HIS A 2 -27.32 43.97 -67.04
CA HIS A 2 -27.48 42.97 -68.11
C HIS A 2 -26.22 42.71 -68.96
N GLY A 3 -25.81 41.43 -69.01
CA GLY A 3 -24.82 40.83 -69.94
C GLY A 3 -23.73 40.03 -69.22
N HIS A 4 -23.91 38.77 -68.81
CA HIS A 4 -23.80 37.49 -69.56
C HIS A 4 -22.43 37.17 -70.24
N TYR A 5 -21.71 36.22 -69.62
CA TYR A 5 -21.22 34.92 -70.13
C TYR A 5 -19.97 34.76 -71.05
N GLN A 6 -19.11 33.82 -70.60
CA GLN A 6 -18.23 32.84 -71.30
C GLN A 6 -16.72 33.08 -71.48
N GLY A 7 -15.96 32.14 -70.91
CA GLY A 7 -14.59 31.76 -71.29
C GLY A 7 -14.04 30.70 -70.31
N ARG A 8 -13.92 29.43 -70.75
CA ARG A 8 -13.62 28.24 -69.94
C ARG A 8 -12.22 27.68 -70.26
N ALA A 9 -11.46 27.34 -69.21
CA ALA A 9 -10.40 26.29 -69.05
C ALA A 9 -9.04 26.43 -69.79
N PRO A 10 -7.95 25.71 -69.37
CA PRO A 10 -7.77 24.75 -68.26
C PRO A 10 -6.54 24.98 -67.33
N MET A 11 -6.42 24.11 -66.31
CA MET A 11 -5.36 24.00 -65.28
C MET A 11 -3.94 23.68 -65.81
N PRO A 12 -2.87 23.69 -64.96
CA PRO A 12 -2.58 22.52 -64.12
C PRO A 12 -2.20 22.85 -62.65
N HIS A 13 -2.65 21.94 -61.78
CA HIS A 13 -1.97 21.33 -60.64
C HIS A 13 -1.05 22.20 -59.76
N TYR A 14 -1.40 22.34 -58.48
CA TYR A 14 -0.62 21.77 -57.37
C TYR A 14 -1.55 21.56 -56.16
N LEU A 15 -1.98 20.32 -55.98
CA LEU A 15 -2.54 19.83 -54.73
C LEU A 15 -1.40 19.80 -53.71
N HIS A 16 -1.39 20.73 -52.76
CA HIS A 16 -0.69 20.51 -51.48
C HIS A 16 -1.69 19.92 -50.49
N ALA A 17 -1.91 18.62 -50.66
CA ALA A 17 -2.47 17.77 -49.63
C ALA A 17 -1.51 17.82 -48.43
N SER A 18 -1.89 18.57 -47.40
CA SER A 18 -1.21 18.59 -46.12
C SER A 18 -1.46 17.24 -45.45
N TYR A 19 -0.53 16.31 -45.63
CA TYR A 19 -0.46 15.08 -44.83
C TYR A 19 -0.07 15.47 -43.41
N VAL A 20 -1.07 15.66 -42.55
CA VAL A 20 -0.88 15.57 -41.10
C VAL A 20 -0.68 14.09 -40.80
N LEU A 21 0.58 13.66 -40.76
CA LEU A 21 0.99 12.36 -40.25
C LEU A 21 0.70 12.32 -38.75
N LEU A 22 -0.42 11.69 -38.40
CA LEU A 22 -0.72 11.18 -37.07
C LEU A 22 0.36 10.14 -36.70
N LEU A 23 1.39 10.59 -35.98
CA LEU A 23 2.29 9.72 -35.22
C LEU A 23 1.58 9.29 -33.94
N SER A 24 0.67 8.35 -34.07
CA SER A 24 0.19 7.53 -32.95
C SER A 24 1.33 6.58 -32.56
N ALA A 25 2.31 7.08 -31.83
CA ALA A 25 3.27 6.23 -31.13
C ALA A 25 2.51 5.48 -30.03
N LEU A 26 2.01 4.30 -30.38
CA LEU A 26 1.71 3.24 -29.45
C LEU A 26 3.00 2.99 -28.65
N MET A 27 3.11 3.58 -27.47
CA MET A 27 4.08 3.20 -26.44
C MET A 27 3.70 1.80 -25.99
N PHE A 28 4.10 0.80 -26.76
CA PHE A 28 4.23 -0.57 -26.24
C PHE A 28 5.21 -0.52 -25.07
N PRO A 29 4.98 -1.24 -23.96
CA PRO A 29 5.97 -1.33 -22.91
C PRO A 29 7.25 -1.86 -23.55
N ALA A 30 8.32 -1.06 -23.53
CA ALA A 30 9.62 -1.49 -24.02
C ALA A 30 10.02 -2.71 -23.17
N TYR A 31 9.95 -3.91 -23.77
CA TYR A 31 10.50 -5.10 -23.15
C TYR A 31 11.98 -4.84 -22.88
N ALA A 32 12.42 -5.14 -21.65
CA ALA A 32 13.80 -4.95 -21.25
C ALA A 32 14.74 -5.60 -22.28
N THR A 33 15.72 -4.85 -22.75
CA THR A 33 16.68 -5.36 -23.73
C THR A 33 17.67 -6.31 -23.07
N GLU A 34 18.36 -7.15 -23.85
CA GLU A 34 19.39 -8.07 -23.33
C GLU A 34 20.49 -7.32 -22.53
N THR A 35 20.80 -6.08 -22.91
CA THR A 35 21.71 -5.21 -22.17
C THR A 35 21.17 -4.75 -20.81
N ASP A 36 19.86 -4.52 -20.70
CA ASP A 36 19.20 -4.09 -19.46
C ASP A 36 19.20 -5.20 -18.40
N CYS A 37 19.29 -6.45 -18.84
CA CYS A 37 19.30 -7.65 -18.01
C CYS A 37 20.69 -8.26 -17.82
N SER A 38 21.76 -7.54 -18.21
CA SER A 38 23.13 -7.98 -17.95
C SER A 38 23.45 -8.00 -16.45
N ALA A 39 24.32 -8.90 -16.01
CA ALA A 39 24.75 -9.00 -14.60
C ALA A 39 25.25 -7.64 -14.05
N GLN A 40 25.95 -6.86 -14.88
CA GLN A 40 26.43 -5.53 -14.51
C GLN A 40 25.30 -4.51 -14.32
N ALA A 41 24.23 -4.60 -15.12
CA ALA A 41 23.07 -3.70 -15.02
C ALA A 41 22.21 -4.02 -13.79
N LEU A 42 22.21 -5.28 -13.35
CA LEU A 42 21.42 -5.78 -12.22
C LEU A 42 22.17 -5.74 -10.87
N HIS A 43 23.48 -5.51 -10.90
CA HIS A 43 24.30 -5.49 -9.69
C HIS A 43 23.88 -4.39 -8.72
N ARG A 44 23.80 -4.75 -7.42
CA ARG A 44 23.48 -3.82 -6.34
C ARG A 44 24.51 -2.69 -6.29
N PRO A 45 24.10 -1.41 -6.37
CA PRO A 45 25.02 -0.30 -6.23
C PRO A 45 25.37 -0.08 -4.76
N LEU A 46 26.62 0.28 -4.47
CA LEU A 46 27.01 0.78 -3.15
C LEU A 46 26.52 2.21 -2.96
N VAL A 47 25.94 2.51 -1.80
CA VAL A 47 25.36 3.83 -1.47
C VAL A 47 25.95 4.44 -0.18
N ASN A 48 27.05 3.88 0.33
CA ASN A 48 27.68 4.29 1.59
C ASN A 48 28.02 5.79 1.63
N ASP A 49 28.51 6.36 0.53
CA ASP A 49 28.86 7.79 0.44
C ASP A 49 27.64 8.71 0.43
N LEU A 50 26.49 8.22 -0.04
CA LEU A 50 25.22 8.96 0.02
C LEU A 50 24.69 8.95 1.46
N PHE A 51 24.69 7.78 2.09
CA PHE A 51 24.33 7.62 3.50
C PHE A 51 25.19 8.45 4.45
N SER A 52 26.51 8.51 4.24
CA SER A 52 27.43 9.25 5.12
C SER A 52 27.20 10.76 5.07
N ARG A 53 26.66 11.28 3.96
CA ARG A 53 26.32 12.70 3.77
C ARG A 53 24.86 13.01 4.10
N GLY A 54 24.05 12.02 4.47
CA GLY A 54 22.62 12.16 4.71
C GLY A 54 21.78 12.32 3.44
N ASP A 55 22.34 12.03 2.26
CA ASP A 55 21.63 12.09 0.98
C ASP A 55 20.82 10.81 0.75
N TYR A 56 19.75 10.66 1.53
CA TYR A 56 18.91 9.46 1.49
C TYR A 56 18.06 9.38 0.21
N GLU A 57 17.59 10.52 -0.31
CA GLU A 57 16.85 10.57 -1.58
C GLU A 57 17.74 10.19 -2.77
N GLY A 58 19.00 10.63 -2.79
CA GLY A 58 19.98 10.17 -3.78
C GLY A 58 20.24 8.66 -3.69
N ALA A 59 20.31 8.10 -2.48
CA ALA A 59 20.45 6.66 -2.28
C ALA A 59 19.22 5.89 -2.79
N ILE A 60 18.01 6.37 -2.48
CA ILE A 60 16.74 5.81 -2.94
C ILE A 60 16.69 5.79 -4.47
N ALA A 61 16.91 6.94 -5.12
CA ALA A 61 16.86 7.04 -6.58
C ALA A 61 17.80 6.04 -7.26
N ARG A 62 19.01 5.86 -6.70
CA ARG A 62 20.00 4.91 -7.23
C ARG A 62 19.57 3.46 -7.06
N LEU A 63 19.02 3.11 -5.91
CA LEU A 63 18.58 1.75 -5.58
C LEU A 63 17.28 1.39 -6.33
N GLU A 64 16.29 2.28 -6.39
CA GLU A 64 15.04 2.06 -7.14
C GLU A 64 15.29 1.86 -8.63
N GLN A 65 16.23 2.59 -9.22
CA GLN A 65 16.60 2.41 -10.63
C GLN A 65 17.12 1.00 -10.92
N VAL A 66 17.89 0.41 -10.00
CA VAL A 66 18.38 -0.97 -10.15
C VAL A 66 17.30 -1.97 -9.78
N LYS A 67 16.50 -1.71 -8.74
CA LYS A 67 15.32 -2.51 -8.37
C LYS A 67 14.39 -2.71 -9.57
N HIS A 68 14.05 -1.62 -10.26
CA HIS A 68 13.15 -1.66 -11.41
C HIS A 68 13.68 -2.55 -12.53
N ARG A 69 14.99 -2.50 -12.79
CA ARG A 69 15.66 -3.39 -13.76
C ARG A 69 15.64 -4.85 -13.29
N GLN A 70 15.98 -5.11 -12.03
CA GLN A 70 15.89 -6.46 -11.45
C GLN A 70 14.47 -7.03 -11.56
N ASP A 71 13.45 -6.23 -11.29
CA ASP A 71 12.04 -6.65 -11.37
C ASP A 71 11.60 -6.90 -12.83
N ALA A 72 12.11 -6.12 -13.79
CA ALA A 72 11.76 -6.25 -15.21
C ALA A 72 12.41 -7.46 -15.91
N CYS A 73 13.60 -7.89 -15.46
CA CYS A 73 14.43 -8.88 -16.14
C CYS A 73 14.14 -10.36 -15.80
N ARG A 74 13.10 -10.63 -14.99
CA ARG A 74 12.55 -11.94 -14.61
C ARG A 74 13.38 -12.83 -13.66
N PRO A 75 12.68 -13.66 -12.84
CA PRO A 75 12.94 -13.78 -11.40
C PRO A 75 13.15 -15.24 -10.94
N GLU A 76 13.58 -16.12 -11.85
CA GLU A 76 13.52 -17.58 -11.60
C GLU A 76 14.50 -18.06 -10.53
N THR A 77 15.54 -17.27 -10.26
CA THR A 77 16.36 -17.41 -9.05
C THR A 77 16.70 -16.02 -8.53
N LEU A 78 16.27 -15.72 -7.31
CA LEU A 78 16.63 -14.49 -6.62
C LEU A 78 17.93 -14.72 -5.87
N ASP A 79 18.99 -14.01 -6.26
CA ASP A 79 20.29 -14.08 -5.62
C ASP A 79 20.40 -13.16 -4.40
N ALA A 80 21.55 -13.22 -3.71
CA ALA A 80 21.80 -12.37 -2.55
C ALA A 80 21.75 -10.86 -2.89
N ASP A 81 22.18 -10.46 -4.10
CA ASP A 81 22.18 -9.06 -4.53
C ASP A 81 20.76 -8.49 -4.61
N TRP A 82 19.79 -9.30 -5.07
CA TRP A 82 18.38 -8.94 -5.10
C TRP A 82 17.83 -8.60 -3.70
N TYR A 83 18.13 -9.43 -2.70
CA TYR A 83 17.68 -9.19 -1.32
C TYR A 83 18.45 -8.07 -0.63
N TRP A 84 19.78 -8.01 -0.81
CA TRP A 84 20.59 -6.94 -0.24
C TRP A 84 20.16 -5.56 -0.75
N LEU A 85 19.79 -5.46 -2.03
CA LEU A 85 19.26 -4.21 -2.59
C LEU A 85 17.99 -3.76 -1.86
N ARG A 86 17.08 -4.69 -1.55
CA ARG A 86 15.83 -4.40 -0.82
C ARG A 86 16.10 -4.09 0.65
N SER A 87 17.09 -4.73 1.25
CA SER A 87 17.56 -4.39 2.60
C SER A 87 18.13 -2.96 2.64
N ASP A 88 18.97 -2.56 1.68
CA ASP A 88 19.49 -1.18 1.63
C ASP A 88 18.40 -0.15 1.35
N LEU A 89 17.51 -0.44 0.40
CA LEU A 89 16.44 0.48 0.01
C LEU A 89 15.45 0.69 1.15
N SER A 90 15.09 -0.35 1.89
CA SER A 90 14.24 -0.23 3.09
C SER A 90 14.86 0.67 4.16
N LEU A 91 16.17 0.55 4.40
CA LEU A 91 16.88 1.44 5.32
C LEU A 91 16.93 2.87 4.78
N ALA A 92 17.13 3.06 3.47
CA ALA A 92 17.13 4.39 2.85
C ALA A 92 15.75 5.07 2.97
N TYR A 93 14.67 4.35 2.68
CA TYR A 93 13.30 4.81 2.90
C TYR A 93 13.07 5.22 4.36
N LEU A 94 13.46 4.38 5.32
CA LEU A 94 13.33 4.69 6.73
C LEU A 94 14.07 5.99 7.10
N LYS A 95 15.33 6.14 6.65
CA LYS A 95 16.15 7.32 6.93
C LYS A 95 15.62 8.60 6.27
N ALA A 96 14.99 8.49 5.11
CA ALA A 96 14.29 9.60 4.44
C ALA A 96 12.92 9.92 5.08
N GLY A 97 12.44 9.14 6.06
CA GLY A 97 11.10 9.29 6.62
C GLY A 97 9.99 8.74 5.71
N ARG A 98 10.31 7.95 4.69
CA ARG A 98 9.36 7.21 3.85
C ARG A 98 9.00 5.87 4.48
N VAL A 99 8.46 5.91 5.72
CA VAL A 99 8.21 4.71 6.53
C VAL A 99 7.25 3.74 5.86
N GLN A 100 6.21 4.25 5.19
CA GLN A 100 5.25 3.39 4.49
C GLN A 100 5.94 2.58 3.39
N ASP A 101 6.76 3.22 2.56
CA ASP A 101 7.50 2.54 1.50
C ASP A 101 8.43 1.47 2.06
N CYS A 102 9.02 1.70 3.23
CA CYS A 102 9.81 0.67 3.91
C CYS A 102 8.96 -0.56 4.30
N ILE A 103 7.81 -0.35 4.95
CA ILE A 103 6.91 -1.44 5.36
C ILE A 103 6.41 -2.22 4.16
N VAL A 104 5.96 -1.51 3.11
CA VAL A 104 5.48 -2.14 1.88
C VAL A 104 6.57 -3.01 1.24
N LEU A 105 7.80 -2.50 1.19
CA LEU A 105 8.91 -3.21 0.57
C LEU A 105 9.27 -4.51 1.30
N LEU A 106 9.35 -4.46 2.63
CA LEU A 106 9.84 -5.59 3.43
C LEU A 106 8.74 -6.53 3.94
N GLY A 107 7.51 -6.05 4.11
CA GLY A 107 6.38 -6.87 4.58
C GLY A 107 6.14 -8.08 3.67
N ARG A 108 6.30 -7.89 2.35
CA ARG A 108 6.21 -8.95 1.33
C ARG A 108 7.39 -9.93 1.33
N LEU A 109 8.49 -9.62 2.02
CA LEU A 109 9.69 -10.46 2.07
C LEU A 109 9.84 -11.19 3.40
N VAL A 110 9.34 -10.60 4.48
CA VAL A 110 9.54 -11.08 5.85
C VAL A 110 8.27 -11.71 6.43
N ASN A 111 7.14 -11.00 6.40
CA ASN A 111 5.94 -11.40 7.15
C ASN A 111 5.13 -12.48 6.39
N ASN A 112 4.97 -12.31 5.07
CA ASN A 112 4.32 -13.30 4.22
C ASN A 112 4.96 -13.38 2.82
N PRO A 113 6.19 -13.92 2.70
CA PRO A 113 6.83 -14.06 1.41
C PRO A 113 6.13 -15.10 0.54
N ALA A 114 5.81 -14.70 -0.69
CA ALA A 114 5.52 -15.67 -1.74
C ALA A 114 6.70 -16.65 -1.87
N SER A 115 6.45 -17.92 -2.20
CA SER A 115 7.51 -18.95 -2.24
C SER A 115 8.73 -18.52 -3.06
N HIS A 116 8.51 -17.93 -4.22
CA HIS A 116 9.58 -17.44 -5.10
C HIS A 116 10.36 -16.22 -4.56
N GLN A 117 9.88 -15.57 -3.50
CA GLN A 117 10.54 -14.45 -2.79
C GLN A 117 11.01 -14.84 -1.39
N ASN A 118 10.80 -16.09 -0.98
CA ASN A 118 11.18 -16.54 0.34
C ASN A 118 12.69 -16.79 0.39
N ILE A 119 13.42 -15.94 1.12
CA ILE A 119 14.88 -16.05 1.23
C ILE A 119 15.33 -17.42 1.74
N ARG A 120 14.57 -18.06 2.64
CA ARG A 120 14.91 -19.39 3.19
C ARG A 120 14.79 -20.50 2.16
N GLN A 121 13.99 -20.29 1.11
CA GLN A 121 13.84 -21.23 -0.01
C GLN A 121 14.83 -20.95 -1.14
N ASN A 122 15.18 -19.67 -1.34
CA ASN A 122 16.01 -19.24 -2.46
C ASN A 122 17.51 -19.23 -2.17
N LEU A 123 17.93 -19.01 -0.91
CA LEU A 123 19.34 -18.90 -0.53
C LEU A 123 19.68 -19.86 0.61
N GLU A 124 20.64 -20.75 0.37
CA GLU A 124 21.20 -21.61 1.42
C GLU A 124 22.16 -20.81 2.32
N ASN A 125 22.03 -20.96 3.64
CA ASN A 125 22.96 -20.44 4.65
C ASN A 125 23.16 -18.90 4.72
N GLU A 126 22.26 -18.10 4.13
CA GLU A 126 22.34 -16.63 4.14
C GLU A 126 21.72 -15.98 5.40
N HIS A 127 22.10 -16.48 6.58
CA HIS A 127 21.55 -16.02 7.87
C HIS A 127 21.81 -14.54 8.15
N ARG A 128 22.92 -13.99 7.64
CA ARG A 128 23.26 -12.57 7.82
C ARG A 128 22.26 -11.67 7.10
N LEU A 129 21.96 -12.01 5.84
CA LEU A 129 21.02 -11.24 5.03
C LEU A 129 19.59 -11.39 5.55
N GLN A 130 19.18 -12.61 5.92
CA GLN A 130 17.88 -12.81 6.54
C GLN A 130 17.71 -11.93 7.79
N ARG A 131 18.71 -11.93 8.69
CA ARG A 131 18.69 -11.08 9.89
C ARG A 131 18.65 -9.59 9.55
N ALA A 132 19.33 -9.16 8.49
CA ALA A 132 19.31 -7.76 8.05
C ALA A 132 17.91 -7.34 7.58
N LEU A 133 17.22 -8.18 6.81
CA LEU A 133 15.83 -7.94 6.39
C LEU A 133 14.89 -7.88 7.60
N GLU A 134 14.97 -8.86 8.51
CA GLU A 134 14.15 -8.90 9.73
C GLU A 134 14.41 -7.68 10.64
N THR A 135 15.68 -7.27 10.79
CA THR A 135 16.05 -6.09 11.57
C THR A 135 15.47 -4.82 10.94
N ASN A 136 15.59 -4.65 9.63
CA ASN A 136 15.05 -3.47 8.95
C ASN A 136 13.52 -3.45 8.98
N GLN A 137 12.86 -4.61 8.87
CA GLN A 137 11.39 -4.72 9.01
C GLN A 137 10.97 -4.21 10.39
N GLN A 138 11.61 -4.69 11.45
CA GLN A 138 11.32 -4.27 12.82
C GLN A 138 11.54 -2.77 13.01
N LEU A 139 12.59 -2.19 12.43
CA LEU A 139 12.85 -0.76 12.49
C LEU A 139 11.73 0.04 11.81
N CYS A 140 11.21 -0.44 10.68
CA CYS A 140 10.15 0.23 9.95
C CYS A 140 8.79 0.11 10.64
N GLU A 141 8.45 -1.06 11.16
CA GLU A 141 7.27 -1.26 12.02
C GLU A 141 7.33 -0.36 13.27
N THR A 142 8.50 -0.27 13.92
CA THR A 142 8.68 0.59 15.09
C THR A 142 8.48 2.06 14.74
N ALA A 143 9.04 2.52 13.62
CA ALA A 143 8.86 3.90 13.16
C ALA A 143 7.41 4.20 12.78
N HIS A 144 6.68 3.23 12.24
CA HIS A 144 5.27 3.34 11.90
C HIS A 144 4.38 3.43 13.14
N GLU A 145 4.57 2.52 14.10
CA GLU A 145 3.87 2.60 15.39
C GLU A 145 4.16 3.92 16.12
N ALA A 146 5.40 4.42 16.05
CA ALA A 146 5.75 5.71 16.64
C ALA A 146 4.97 6.87 16.01
N ARG A 147 4.77 6.86 14.67
CA ARG A 147 3.95 7.86 13.95
C ARG A 147 2.49 7.81 14.35
N LEU A 148 1.98 6.60 14.60
CA LEU A 148 0.58 6.36 14.96
C LEU A 148 0.37 6.23 16.47
N SER A 149 1.31 6.74 17.28
CA SER A 149 1.29 6.64 18.75
C SER A 149 0.12 7.39 19.40
N ALA A 150 -0.50 8.34 18.69
CA ALA A 150 -1.71 9.00 19.13
C ALA A 150 -2.92 8.05 19.21
N TYR A 151 -2.92 6.96 18.44
CA TYR A 151 -4.01 5.98 18.44
C TYR A 151 -3.86 5.01 19.62
N GLN A 152 -4.77 5.13 20.59
CA GLN A 152 -4.73 4.36 21.84
C GLN A 152 -5.88 3.36 21.93
N ALA A 153 -5.67 2.29 22.68
CA ALA A 153 -6.68 1.28 22.98
C ALA A 153 -7.18 1.43 24.43
N THR A 154 -7.64 2.62 24.80
CA THR A 154 -8.13 2.90 26.16
C THR A 154 -9.36 2.03 26.44
N PRO A 155 -9.34 1.12 27.43
CA PRO A 155 -10.41 0.15 27.62
C PRO A 155 -11.71 0.82 28.06
N CYS A 156 -12.83 0.26 27.60
CA CYS A 156 -14.15 0.64 28.06
C CYS A 156 -14.34 0.38 29.57
N PRO A 157 -15.01 1.28 30.32
CA PRO A 157 -15.27 1.09 31.75
C PRO A 157 -16.07 -0.16 32.08
N ARG A 158 -16.83 -0.68 31.12
CA ARG A 158 -17.55 -1.95 31.20
C ARG A 158 -17.10 -2.84 30.06
N THR A 159 -16.79 -4.09 30.37
CA THR A 159 -16.51 -5.12 29.35
C THR A 159 -17.75 -5.33 28.50
N LEU A 160 -17.61 -5.21 27.19
CA LEU A 160 -18.67 -5.47 26.23
C LEU A 160 -18.57 -6.93 25.77
N SER A 161 -19.38 -7.80 26.38
CA SER A 161 -19.35 -9.24 26.11
C SER A 161 -19.55 -9.53 24.62
N GLY A 162 -18.66 -10.32 24.03
CA GLY A 162 -18.71 -10.72 22.63
C GLY A 162 -18.10 -9.70 21.64
N ALA A 163 -17.59 -8.56 22.09
CA ALA A 163 -16.81 -7.66 21.24
C ALA A 163 -15.40 -8.25 20.98
N LEU A 164 -14.90 -8.08 19.75
CA LEU A 164 -13.51 -8.34 19.39
C LEU A 164 -12.57 -7.34 20.07
N ALA A 165 -12.96 -6.07 20.06
CA ALA A 165 -12.26 -4.98 20.71
C ALA A 165 -13.25 -3.90 21.17
N SER A 166 -12.88 -3.12 22.19
CA SER A 166 -13.66 -1.97 22.61
C SER A 166 -12.76 -0.86 23.14
N VAL A 167 -13.02 0.38 22.75
CA VAL A 167 -12.28 1.56 23.18
C VAL A 167 -13.20 2.63 23.74
N ALA A 168 -12.80 3.26 24.84
CA ALA A 168 -13.52 4.40 25.40
C ALA A 168 -13.32 5.64 24.51
N THR A 169 -14.39 6.41 24.29
CA THR A 169 -14.33 7.71 23.59
C THR A 169 -14.39 8.84 24.60
N THR A 170 -15.52 8.97 25.30
CA THR A 170 -15.72 9.90 26.43
C THR A 170 -16.36 9.18 27.61
N THR A 171 -16.60 9.89 28.71
CA THR A 171 -17.27 9.33 29.89
C THR A 171 -18.63 8.74 29.53
N GLY A 172 -18.76 7.43 29.71
CA GLY A 172 -20.00 6.70 29.43
C GLY A 172 -20.19 6.30 27.97
N HIS A 173 -19.27 6.66 27.07
CA HIS A 173 -19.30 6.28 25.65
C HIS A 173 -18.15 5.36 25.27
N CYS A 174 -18.44 4.43 24.37
CA CYS A 174 -17.52 3.42 23.89
C CYS A 174 -17.74 3.15 22.41
N LEU A 175 -16.67 2.79 21.70
CA LEU A 175 -16.75 2.12 20.42
C LEU A 175 -16.46 0.64 20.61
N ALA A 176 -17.31 -0.21 20.05
CA ALA A 176 -17.18 -1.65 20.11
C ALA A 176 -17.05 -2.19 18.70
N LEU A 177 -16.00 -2.96 18.46
CA LEU A 177 -15.85 -3.81 17.29
C LEU A 177 -16.49 -5.15 17.60
N LEU A 178 -17.65 -5.42 17.00
CA LEU A 178 -18.37 -6.68 17.14
C LEU A 178 -18.00 -7.64 16.00
N PRO A 179 -17.91 -8.95 16.26
CA PRO A 179 -17.63 -9.92 15.22
C PRO A 179 -18.73 -9.93 14.15
N ALA A 180 -18.39 -10.40 12.95
CA ALA A 180 -19.36 -10.60 11.89
C ALA A 180 -20.46 -11.59 12.31
N ALA A 181 -21.71 -11.30 11.95
CA ALA A 181 -22.87 -12.13 12.29
C ALA A 181 -22.98 -13.43 11.46
N GLY A 182 -22.08 -13.65 10.50
CA GLY A 182 -22.05 -14.84 9.63
C GLY A 182 -21.16 -14.64 8.41
N ALA A 183 -20.95 -15.71 7.63
CA ALA A 183 -20.14 -15.68 6.41
C ALA A 183 -20.63 -14.59 5.43
N GLY A 184 -19.68 -13.87 4.83
CA GLY A 184 -19.96 -12.77 3.91
C GLY A 184 -20.40 -11.45 4.56
N ASN A 185 -20.41 -11.37 5.89
CA ASN A 185 -20.59 -10.12 6.62
C ASN A 185 -19.27 -9.67 7.24
N CYS A 186 -19.11 -8.36 7.40
CA CYS A 186 -17.97 -7.78 8.07
C CYS A 186 -18.23 -7.52 9.56
N PRO A 187 -17.18 -7.45 10.39
CA PRO A 187 -17.27 -6.94 11.75
C PRO A 187 -17.98 -5.58 11.77
N GLN A 188 -18.78 -5.36 12.80
CA GLN A 188 -19.57 -4.13 12.93
C GLN A 188 -18.94 -3.22 13.96
N LEU A 189 -18.78 -1.95 13.61
CA LEU A 189 -18.43 -0.94 14.57
C LEU A 189 -19.71 -0.32 15.14
N VAL A 190 -19.85 -0.34 16.47
CA VAL A 190 -21.05 0.15 17.15
C VAL A 190 -20.63 1.14 18.23
N GLU A 191 -21.28 2.29 18.27
CA GLU A 191 -21.17 3.21 19.40
C GLU A 191 -22.09 2.73 20.53
N TRP A 192 -21.57 2.69 21.74
CA TRP A 192 -22.26 2.29 22.95
C TRP A 192 -22.31 3.44 23.94
N GLN A 193 -23.46 3.65 24.56
CA GLN A 193 -23.66 4.62 25.62
C GLN A 193 -24.21 3.93 26.87
N HIS A 194 -23.55 4.11 28.00
CA HIS A 194 -23.92 3.51 29.29
C HIS A 194 -24.13 1.98 29.24
N GLY A 195 -23.35 1.29 28.38
CA GLY A 195 -23.43 -0.17 28.22
C GLY A 195 -24.60 -0.65 27.36
N LYS A 196 -25.22 0.24 26.56
CA LYS A 196 -26.20 -0.13 25.55
C LYS A 196 -25.73 0.33 24.17
N PRO A 197 -26.00 -0.43 23.09
CA PRO A 197 -25.73 0.04 21.73
C PRO A 197 -26.58 1.28 21.45
N LEU A 198 -25.93 2.32 20.91
CA LEU A 198 -26.54 3.58 20.52
C LEU A 198 -26.80 3.59 19.01
N ARG A 199 -25.75 3.36 18.21
CA ARG A 199 -25.82 3.35 16.74
C ARG A 199 -24.68 2.54 16.12
N GLN A 200 -24.91 2.00 14.94
CA GLN A 200 -23.89 1.38 14.12
C GLN A 200 -23.17 2.45 13.30
N LEU A 201 -21.85 2.33 13.18
CA LEU A 201 -21.00 3.15 12.34
C LEU A 201 -20.57 2.29 11.15
N SER A 202 -20.65 2.83 9.94
CA SER A 202 -20.33 2.09 8.72
C SER A 202 -19.56 2.96 7.73
N PRO A 203 -18.76 2.37 6.84
CA PRO A 203 -18.25 3.12 5.69
C PRO A 203 -19.38 3.68 4.83
N PRO A 204 -19.14 4.75 4.06
CA PRO A 204 -20.09 5.24 3.06
C PRO A 204 -20.52 4.13 2.11
N LYS A 205 -21.76 4.14 1.63
CA LYS A 205 -22.26 3.10 0.69
C LYS A 205 -21.48 3.00 -0.62
N THR A 206 -20.74 4.04 -0.98
CA THR A 206 -19.88 4.10 -2.16
C THR A 206 -18.50 3.50 -1.92
N ASP A 207 -18.13 3.23 -0.67
CA ASP A 207 -16.89 2.55 -0.32
C ASP A 207 -17.08 1.04 -0.47
N THR A 208 -16.31 0.44 -1.37
CA THR A 208 -16.31 -1.00 -1.64
C THR A 208 -14.97 -1.66 -1.30
N ASP A 209 -13.96 -0.85 -0.97
CA ASP A 209 -12.56 -1.28 -1.04
C ASP A 209 -11.88 -1.20 0.33
N SER A 210 -12.41 -0.38 1.25
CA SER A 210 -11.87 -0.33 2.61
C SER A 210 -12.07 -1.66 3.34
N PRO A 211 -11.20 -2.02 4.28
CA PRO A 211 -11.33 -3.30 4.99
C PRO A 211 -12.65 -3.54 5.72
N LEU A 212 -13.44 -2.51 6.05
CA LEU A 212 -14.78 -2.72 6.62
C LEU A 212 -15.86 -2.95 5.55
N ALA A 213 -15.63 -2.53 4.31
CA ALA A 213 -16.52 -2.71 3.18
C ALA A 213 -16.20 -3.97 2.35
N ASP A 214 -14.91 -4.38 2.32
CA ASP A 214 -14.43 -5.53 1.58
C ASP A 214 -14.66 -6.85 2.33
N THR A 215 -15.70 -7.58 1.92
CA THR A 215 -16.10 -8.87 2.50
C THR A 215 -15.07 -9.99 2.33
N SER A 216 -14.07 -9.81 1.47
CA SER A 216 -12.99 -10.77 1.29
C SER A 216 -11.86 -10.63 2.32
N ARG A 217 -11.75 -9.47 2.98
CA ARG A 217 -10.64 -9.13 3.89
C ARG A 217 -11.09 -8.84 5.32
N CYS A 218 -12.33 -8.41 5.51
CA CYS A 218 -12.81 -7.81 6.75
C CYS A 218 -12.84 -8.73 7.98
N CYS A 219 -12.85 -10.05 7.80
CA CYS A 219 -12.73 -11.03 8.89
C CYS A 219 -11.36 -10.98 9.61
N SER A 220 -10.33 -10.41 8.97
CA SER A 220 -9.00 -10.24 9.55
C SER A 220 -8.95 -9.06 10.53
N ILE A 221 -9.99 -8.22 10.62
CA ILE A 221 -10.06 -7.11 11.58
C ILE A 221 -10.26 -7.64 12.99
N GLN A 222 -9.37 -7.29 13.91
CA GLN A 222 -9.34 -7.84 15.27
C GLN A 222 -9.20 -6.78 16.35
N ALA A 223 -8.55 -5.66 16.04
CA ALA A 223 -8.23 -4.61 17.00
C ALA A 223 -8.72 -3.25 16.54
N LEU A 224 -9.03 -2.42 17.53
CA LEU A 224 -9.54 -1.06 17.38
C LEU A 224 -8.71 -0.14 18.27
N ARG A 225 -8.22 0.96 17.71
CA ARG A 225 -7.59 2.07 18.43
C ARG A 225 -8.23 3.39 18.02
N LEU A 226 -8.10 4.39 18.87
CA LEU A 226 -8.74 5.69 18.72
C LEU A 226 -7.72 6.81 18.97
N ALA A 227 -7.77 7.83 18.12
CA ALA A 227 -7.16 9.13 18.35
C ALA A 227 -8.27 10.20 18.32
N GLU A 228 -8.05 11.30 19.03
CA GLU A 228 -8.88 12.50 18.95
C GLU A 228 -7.99 13.66 18.54
N GLU A 229 -8.36 14.37 17.48
CA GLU A 229 -7.65 15.54 16.99
C GLU A 229 -8.66 16.53 16.42
N ASP A 230 -8.55 17.78 16.85
CA ASP A 230 -9.50 18.87 16.56
C ASP A 230 -10.98 18.54 16.88
N GLY A 231 -11.20 17.73 17.92
CA GLY A 231 -12.54 17.31 18.36
C GLY A 231 -13.19 16.27 17.45
N GLN A 232 -12.44 15.70 16.50
CA GLN A 232 -12.87 14.60 15.65
C GLN A 232 -12.20 13.30 16.08
N TYR A 233 -12.96 12.20 15.99
CA TYR A 233 -12.43 10.88 16.26
C TYR A 233 -11.83 10.27 15.00
N ARG A 234 -10.59 9.81 15.11
CA ARG A 234 -9.92 8.99 14.12
C ARG A 234 -9.73 7.59 14.65
N LEU A 235 -10.11 6.60 13.87
CA LEU A 235 -10.07 5.21 14.24
C LEU A 235 -8.94 4.54 13.47
N ARG A 236 -8.23 3.64 14.14
CA ARG A 236 -7.27 2.73 13.50
C ARG A 236 -7.76 1.31 13.71
N LEU A 237 -8.03 0.63 12.61
CA LEU A 237 -8.37 -0.79 12.60
C LEU A 237 -7.12 -1.60 12.28
N LEU A 238 -6.95 -2.67 13.03
CA LEU A 238 -5.79 -3.54 12.95
C LEU A 238 -6.20 -4.99 12.91
N GLY A 239 -5.37 -5.81 12.28
CA GLY A 239 -5.47 -7.25 12.38
C GLY A 239 -4.69 -7.96 11.30
N GLU A 240 -4.76 -9.28 11.35
CA GLU A 240 -4.07 -10.16 10.42
C GLU A 240 -4.85 -11.45 10.25
N GLY A 241 -4.79 -12.04 9.06
CA GLY A 241 -5.52 -13.28 8.80
C GLY A 241 -5.37 -13.77 7.38
N ARG A 242 -6.03 -14.88 7.10
CA ARG A 242 -6.25 -15.34 5.72
C ARG A 242 -7.49 -14.67 5.15
N ASP A 243 -7.62 -14.63 3.84
CA ASP A 243 -8.85 -14.16 3.20
C ASP A 243 -10.07 -14.90 3.75
N CYS A 244 -11.19 -14.18 3.81
CA CYS A 244 -12.39 -14.60 4.50
C CYS A 244 -13.11 -15.79 3.87
N TYR A 245 -12.68 -16.19 2.67
CA TYR A 245 -13.22 -17.32 1.92
C TYR A 245 -12.31 -18.56 1.98
N GLY A 246 -11.24 -18.53 2.78
CA GLY A 246 -10.39 -19.67 3.05
C GLY A 246 -9.33 -19.94 1.97
N GLY A 247 -9.07 -18.98 1.09
CA GLY A 247 -7.98 -19.00 0.12
C GLY A 247 -6.61 -18.77 0.78
N SER A 248 -5.53 -18.81 -0.01
CA SER A 248 -4.16 -18.68 0.50
C SER A 248 -3.69 -17.23 0.64
N ALA A 249 -4.53 -16.25 0.32
CA ALA A 249 -4.16 -14.86 0.49
C ALA A 249 -4.11 -14.56 1.99
N TYR A 250 -3.10 -13.80 2.39
CA TYR A 250 -2.95 -13.33 3.76
C TYR A 250 -3.11 -11.82 3.74
N ASP A 251 -4.00 -11.35 4.59
CA ASP A 251 -4.36 -9.95 4.76
C ASP A 251 -3.72 -9.43 6.05
N LEU A 252 -2.96 -8.36 5.92
CA LEU A 252 -2.64 -7.47 7.02
C LEU A 252 -3.67 -6.34 6.97
N ILE A 253 -4.27 -5.98 8.09
CA ILE A 253 -5.12 -4.80 8.24
C ILE A 253 -4.38 -3.77 9.07
N ASP A 254 -4.19 -2.59 8.50
CA ASP A 254 -3.82 -1.37 9.21
C ASP A 254 -4.42 -0.17 8.48
N THR A 255 -5.54 0.33 8.98
CA THR A 255 -6.36 1.31 8.26
C THR A 255 -6.86 2.40 9.19
N LEU A 256 -6.80 3.64 8.71
CA LEU A 256 -7.27 4.84 9.39
C LEU A 256 -8.61 5.31 8.79
N TYR A 257 -9.54 5.61 9.68
CA TYR A 257 -10.84 6.21 9.33
C TYR A 257 -11.08 7.47 10.14
N LEU A 258 -11.66 8.48 9.49
CA LEU A 258 -12.29 9.62 10.17
C LEU A 258 -13.74 9.29 10.47
N LEU A 259 -14.16 9.43 11.72
CA LEU A 259 -15.58 9.37 12.08
C LEU A 259 -16.23 10.72 11.80
N GLN A 260 -17.15 10.74 10.83
CA GLN A 260 -17.97 11.90 10.50
C GLN A 260 -19.44 11.49 10.59
N ASP A 261 -20.18 12.08 11.54
CA ASP A 261 -21.56 11.71 11.85
C ASP A 261 -21.71 10.22 12.22
N ASP A 262 -22.32 9.41 11.35
CA ASP A 262 -22.46 7.95 11.44
C ASP A 262 -21.61 7.20 10.40
N GLU A 263 -20.81 7.92 9.61
CA GLU A 263 -19.96 7.37 8.56
C GLU A 263 -18.48 7.29 8.98
N LEU A 264 -17.82 6.23 8.53
CA LEU A 264 -16.38 6.02 8.65
C LEU A 264 -15.71 6.32 7.32
N ILE A 265 -15.18 7.54 7.18
CA ILE A 265 -14.51 7.97 5.96
C ILE A 265 -13.09 7.41 5.95
N LEU A 266 -12.74 6.60 4.96
CA LEU A 266 -11.38 6.09 4.80
C LEU A 266 -10.39 7.25 4.61
N GLU A 267 -9.44 7.41 5.53
CA GLU A 267 -8.35 8.39 5.40
C GLU A 267 -7.13 7.74 4.76
N GLN A 268 -6.79 6.52 5.18
CA GLN A 268 -5.59 5.82 4.72
C GLN A 268 -5.73 4.31 4.95
N ASP A 269 -5.47 3.50 3.93
CA ASP A 269 -5.23 2.06 4.10
C ASP A 269 -3.74 1.76 3.90
N PHE A 270 -3.04 1.34 4.96
CA PHE A 270 -1.63 0.94 4.89
C PHE A 270 -1.47 -0.54 4.49
N SER A 271 -2.58 -1.26 4.42
CA SER A 271 -2.65 -2.68 4.04
C SER A 271 -2.44 -2.89 2.55
N LEU A 272 -2.87 -1.90 1.74
CA LEU A 272 -2.75 -1.96 0.29
C LEU A 272 -1.33 -1.57 -0.12
N THR A 273 -0.70 -2.51 -0.78
CA THR A 273 0.61 -2.33 -1.41
C THR A 273 0.35 -2.07 -2.90
N HIS A 274 0.10 -0.80 -3.26
CA HIS A 274 -0.04 -0.39 -4.67
C HIS A 274 1.24 -0.66 -5.47
#